data_AF-A0A497KRH7-F1
#
_entry.id   AF-A0A497KRH7-F1
#
_cell.length_a   1.000
_cell.length_b   1.000
_cell.length_c   1.000
_cell.angle_alpha   90.00
_cell.angle_beta   90.00
_cell.angle_gamma   90.00
#
_symmetry.space_group_name_H-M   'P 1'
#
loop_
_entity.id
_entity.type
_entity.pdbx_description
1 polymer ?
#
loop_
_entity_poly.entity_id
_entity_poly.type
_entity_poly.pdbx_seq_one_letter_code
_entity_poly.pdbx_strand_id
1 'polypeptide(L)' 'MRPLEDVPFKVVREEWNTYDLGDGLQLKARVVLLKVLKPPDIPIRGDSYQIHTHFVVNS' A
#
# COMPACT_ATOMS: atom_id res chain seq x y z
N MET A 1 15.46 -20.47 4.46
CA MET A 1 14.09 -19.94 4.30
C MET A 1 13.86 -19.75 2.81
N ARG A 2 12.75 -20.25 2.25
CA ARG A 2 12.42 -20.00 0.83
C ARG A 2 12.10 -18.50 0.64
N PRO A 3 12.46 -17.87 -0.49
CA PRO A 3 12.22 -16.45 -0.73
C PRO A 3 10.72 -16.15 -0.82
N LEU A 4 10.33 -14.92 -0.48
CA LEU A 4 8.96 -14.45 -0.71
C LEU A 4 8.67 -14.38 -2.21
N GLU A 5 7.44 -14.71 -2.58
CA GLU A 5 6.96 -14.70 -3.96
C GLU A 5 6.16 -13.42 -4.24
N ASP A 6 6.36 -12.86 -5.43
CA ASP A 6 5.62 -11.69 -5.91
C ASP A 6 4.20 -12.08 -6.30
N VAL A 7 3.21 -11.36 -5.78
CA VAL A 7 1.80 -11.60 -6.05
C VAL A 7 1.28 -10.46 -6.93
N PRO A 8 0.89 -10.75 -8.19
CA PRO A 8 0.32 -9.74 -9.06
C PRO A 8 -1.01 -9.25 -8.49
N PHE A 9 -1.24 -7.95 -8.58
CA PHE A 9 -2.49 -7.32 -8.17
C PHE A 9 -2.96 -6.33 -9.23
N LYS A 10 -4.25 -5.99 -9.18
CA LYS A 10 -4.84 -4.91 -9.96
C LYS A 10 -5.25 -3.80 -9.00
N VAL A 11 -4.85 -2.57 -9.30
CA VAL A 11 -5.27 -1.39 -8.53
C VAL A 11 -6.77 -1.21 -8.71
N VAL A 12 -7.51 -1.26 -7.60
CA VAL A 12 -8.96 -0.98 -7.57
C VAL A 12 -9.22 0.50 -7.29
N ARG A 13 -8.53 1.08 -6.30
CA ARG A 13 -8.71 2.48 -5.89
C ARG A 13 -7.48 2.99 -5.12
N GLU A 14 -6.88 4.09 -5.58
CA GLU A 14 -5.75 4.79 -4.96
C GLU A 14 -5.91 6.31 -5.18
N GLU A 15 -7.03 6.84 -4.70
CA GLU A 15 -7.38 8.25 -4.88
C GLU A 15 -6.56 9.19 -3.99
N TRP A 16 -6.52 10.46 -4.38
CA TRP A 16 -6.00 11.54 -3.55
C TRP A 16 -7.02 11.90 -2.48
N ASN A 17 -6.60 11.87 -1.22
CA ASN A 17 -7.31 12.47 -0.11
C ASN A 17 -6.87 13.93 0.01
N THR A 18 -7.82 14.85 0.13
CA THR A 18 -7.55 16.28 0.31
C THR A 18 -7.97 16.69 1.72
N TYR A 19 -7.13 17.47 2.39
CA TYR A 19 -7.37 17.97 3.73
C TYR A 19 -7.17 19.48 3.72
N ASP A 20 -8.20 20.23 4.12
CA ASP A 20 -8.09 21.67 4.34
C ASP A 20 -7.39 21.92 5.69
N LEU A 21 -6.34 22.72 5.68
CA LEU A 21 -5.57 23.08 6.87
C LEU A 21 -6.10 24.38 7.48
N GLY A 22 -5.79 24.63 8.75
CA GLY A 22 -6.31 25.79 9.49
C GLY A 22 -5.83 27.16 8.98
N ASP A 23 -4.82 27.18 8.11
CA ASP A 23 -4.27 28.37 7.45
C ASP A 23 -4.83 28.58 6.02
N GLY A 24 -5.79 27.75 5.61
CA GLY A 24 -6.41 27.82 4.28
C GLY A 24 -5.63 27.10 3.18
N LEU A 25 -4.52 26.42 3.50
CA LEU A 25 -3.81 25.55 2.55
C LEU A 25 -4.50 24.20 2.39
N GLN A 26 -4.24 23.51 1.27
CA GLN A 26 -4.76 22.17 0.99
C GLN A 26 -3.64 21.14 0.93
N LEU A 27 -3.70 20.14 1.80
CA LEU A 27 -2.82 18.99 1.76
C LEU A 27 -3.47 17.86 0.95
N LYS A 28 -2.78 17.34 -0.05
CA LYS A 28 -3.18 16.16 -0.82
C LYS A 28 -2.27 14.98 -0.49
N ALA A 29 -2.86 13.85 -0.12
CA ALA A 29 -2.13 12.63 0.20
C ALA A 29 -2.76 11.40 -0.45
N ARG A 30 -1.93 10.51 -1.00
CA ARG A 30 -2.38 9.18 -1.49
C ARG A 30 -1.42 8.09 -1.08
N VAL A 31 -1.96 6.88 -0.93
CA VAL A 31 -1.18 5.65 -0.75
C VAL A 31 -1.12 4.93 -2.08
N VAL A 32 0.09 4.51 -2.48
CA VAL A 32 0.31 3.74 -3.70
C VAL A 32 0.87 2.38 -3.30
N LEU A 33 0.18 1.31 -3.67
CA LEU A 33 0.63 -0.06 -3.51
C LEU A 33 1.64 -0.40 -4.60
N LEU A 34 2.84 -0.83 -4.20
CA LEU A 34 3.91 -1.15 -5.15
C LEU A 34 4.10 -2.65 -5.31
N LYS A 35 4.02 -3.39 -4.21
CA LYS A 35 4.30 -4.83 -4.20
C LYS A 35 3.53 -5.56 -3.11
N VAL A 36 3.08 -6.75 -3.44
CA VAL A 36 2.53 -7.72 -2.48
C VAL A 36 3.41 -8.96 -2.53
N LEU A 37 3.87 -9.40 -1.37
CA LEU A 37 4.78 -10.54 -1.22
C LEU A 37 4.12 -11.60 -0.32
N LYS A 38 4.15 -12.85 -0.75
CA LYS A 38 3.63 -13.99 0.02
C LYS A 38 4.77 -14.96 0.37
N PRO A 39 4.82 -15.51 1.61
CA PRO A 39 5.74 -16.60 1.90
C PRO A 39 5.29 -17.90 1.21
N PRO A 40 6.21 -18.67 0.65
CA PRO A 40 5.89 -19.92 -0.03
C PRO A 40 5.46 -21.00 0.98
N ASP A 41 4.23 -21.48 0.82
CA ASP A 41 3.57 -22.57 1.54
C ASP A 41 3.93 -22.69 3.03
N ILE A 42 3.52 -21.70 3.83
CA ILE A 42 3.43 -21.91 5.27
C ILE A 42 1.96 -22.16 5.60
N PRO A 43 1.59 -23.33 6.16
CA PRO A 43 0.22 -23.62 6.61
C PRO A 43 -0.08 -22.86 7.91
N ILE A 44 0.23 -21.57 7.95
CA ILE A 44 -0.23 -20.70 9.03
C ILE A 44 -1.71 -20.46 8.76
N ARG A 45 -2.52 -20.70 9.77
CA ARG A 45 -3.94 -20.39 9.77
C ARG A 45 -4.09 -18.87 9.59
N GLY A 46 -4.30 -18.45 8.35
CA GLY A 46 -4.27 -17.05 7.91
C GLY A 46 -3.11 -16.83 6.93
N ASP A 47 -3.43 -16.59 5.66
CA ASP A 47 -2.43 -16.20 4.66
C ASP A 47 -1.75 -14.90 5.12
N SER A 48 -0.44 -14.93 5.37
CA SER A 48 0.34 -13.74 5.70
C SER A 48 0.87 -13.11 4.42
N TYR A 49 0.73 -11.79 4.30
CA TYR A 49 1.24 -11.01 3.18
C TYR A 49 2.13 -9.89 3.72
N GLN A 50 3.21 -9.62 3.01
CA GLN A 50 3.99 -8.40 3.18
C GLN A 50 3.61 -7.40 2.09
N ILE A 51 3.40 -6.16 2.48
CA ILE A 51 2.90 -5.09 1.60
C ILE A 51 3.93 -3.97 1.57
N HIS A 52 4.33 -3.55 0.38
CA HIS A 52 5.19 -2.39 0.18
C HIS A 52 4.37 -1.25 -0.43
N THR A 53 4.35 -0.10 0.25
CA THR A 53 3.56 1.09 -0.14
C THR A 53 4.38 2.36 -0.05
N HIS A 54 4.10 3.34 -0.89
CA HIS A 54 4.56 4.72 -0.73
C HIS A 54 3.41 5.66 -0.37
N PHE A 55 3.71 6.60 0.53
CA PHE A 55 2.86 7.74 0.82
C PHE A 55 3.34 8.93 0.02
N VAL A 56 2.51 9.42 -0.90
CA VAL A 56 2.81 10.62 -1.69
C VAL A 56 2.02 11.77 -1.11
N VAL A 57 2.71 12.85 -0.79
CA VAL A 57 2.13 14.06 -0.17
C VAL A 57 2.47 15.27 -1.04
N ASN A 58 1.50 16.16 -1.23
CA ASN A 58 1.59 17.40 -2.00
C ASN A 58 0.83 18.49 -1.24
N SER A 59 1.40 19.69 -1.15
CA SER A 59 0.87 20.86 -0.42
C SER A 59 0.82 22.08 -1.33
#